data_AF-A0A965ZAQ6-F1
#
_entry.id   AF-A0A965ZAQ6-F1
#
_cell.length_a   1.000
_cell.length_b   1.000
_cell.length_c   1.000
_cell.angle_alpha   90.00
_cell.angle_beta   90.00
_cell.angle_gamma   90.00
#
_symmetry.space_group_name_H-M   'P 1'
#
loop_
_entity.id
_entity.type
_entity.pdbx_description
1 polymer ?
#
loop_
_entity_poly.entity_id
_entity_poly.type
_entity_poly.pdbx_seq_one_letter_code
_entity_poly.pdbx_strand_id
1 'polypeptide(L)'
;NWLIKPFTMAFFAWIFFSKLYSAFISPELAGEFIAGAILLGAAPCTAMVFVWSYLVDGDPNYTLVQVSVNDLIILVAFIPIVGLLLGITNIKIPYDALLASIVVFVVIPLFAGYITHKMLTKRKGEEWYTKKFLPRFKPVSIMALLLTLVLLFAFQGVIIIKNPLLIVLVAIPLVIQTYFIFFVAWFGGRKLKLPHAICAPAALIGASNFFELAVAVAIALFGLKSPAAMVTVVGVLVEVPVMLSLVKLANRWKY
;
A
#
# COMPACT_ATOMS: atom_id res chain seq x y z
N ASN A 1 -1.91 11.74 0.12
CA ASN A 1 -2.27 10.32 0.35
C ASN A 1 -3.73 10.19 0.71
N TRP A 2 -4.15 10.56 1.92
CA TRP A 2 -5.49 10.28 2.46
C TRP A 2 -6.69 10.91 1.73
N LEU A 3 -6.55 12.15 1.22
CA LEU A 3 -7.69 12.86 0.61
C LEU A 3 -7.95 12.48 -0.86
N ILE A 4 -6.92 12.07 -1.59
CA ILE A 4 -7.02 11.88 -3.05
C ILE A 4 -6.97 10.39 -3.39
N LYS A 5 -5.97 9.66 -2.87
CA LYS A 5 -5.68 8.28 -3.27
C LYS A 5 -6.84 7.30 -3.03
N PRO A 6 -7.48 7.25 -1.84
CA PRO A 6 -8.55 6.28 -1.60
C PRO A 6 -9.78 6.55 -2.48
N PHE A 7 -10.12 7.82 -2.66
CA PHE A 7 -11.28 8.24 -3.44
C PHE A 7 -11.07 8.03 -4.93
N THR A 8 -9.89 8.32 -5.47
CA THR A 8 -9.58 8.04 -6.87
C THR A 8 -9.48 6.54 -7.12
N MET A 9 -8.98 5.77 -6.16
CA MET A 9 -8.99 4.31 -6.24
C MET A 9 -10.42 3.77 -6.30
N ALA A 10 -11.31 4.20 -5.40
CA ALA A 10 -12.71 3.84 -5.45
C ALA A 10 -13.36 4.25 -6.78
N PHE A 11 -13.08 5.45 -7.28
CA PHE A 11 -13.60 5.97 -8.53
C PHE A 11 -13.17 5.14 -9.75
N PHE A 12 -11.86 4.88 -9.90
CA PHE A 12 -11.37 4.05 -11.00
C PHE A 12 -11.88 2.61 -10.87
N ALA A 13 -11.88 2.03 -9.67
CA ALA A 13 -12.43 0.70 -9.45
C ALA A 13 -13.92 0.63 -9.85
N TRP A 14 -14.73 1.62 -9.48
CA TRP A 14 -16.14 1.69 -9.84
C TRP A 14 -16.35 1.84 -11.36
N ILE A 15 -15.63 2.75 -12.02
CA ILE A 15 -15.74 2.92 -13.49
C ILE A 15 -15.38 1.62 -14.20
N PHE A 16 -14.25 1.01 -13.85
CA PHE A 16 -13.76 -0.15 -14.56
C PHE A 16 -14.61 -1.39 -14.25
N PHE A 17 -14.80 -1.73 -12.97
CA PHE A 17 -15.49 -2.97 -12.59
C PHE A 17 -17.00 -2.91 -12.76
N SER A 18 -17.66 -1.78 -12.46
CA SER A 18 -19.13 -1.70 -12.55
C SER A 18 -19.65 -1.21 -13.90
N LYS A 19 -18.87 -0.44 -14.67
CA LYS A 19 -19.34 0.15 -15.95
C LYS A 19 -18.66 -0.51 -17.14
N LEU A 20 -17.35 -0.36 -17.28
CA LEU A 20 -16.61 -0.81 -18.46
C LEU A 20 -16.57 -2.33 -18.60
N TYR A 21 -16.46 -3.04 -17.48
CA TYR A 21 -16.38 -4.50 -17.47
C TYR A 21 -17.69 -5.21 -17.17
N SER A 22 -18.82 -4.48 -17.22
CA SER A 22 -20.16 -5.05 -16.98
C SER A 22 -20.51 -6.22 -17.90
N ALA A 23 -19.92 -6.29 -19.10
CA ALA A 23 -20.07 -7.41 -20.02
C ALA A 23 -19.21 -8.65 -19.66
N PHE A 24 -18.19 -8.49 -18.82
CA PHE A 24 -17.20 -9.52 -18.49
C PHE A 24 -17.27 -9.99 -17.03
N ILE A 25 -17.90 -9.22 -16.14
CA ILE A 25 -17.86 -9.41 -14.68
C ILE A 25 -19.28 -9.27 -14.13
N SER A 26 -19.69 -10.19 -13.25
CA SER A 26 -20.99 -10.09 -12.57
C SER A 26 -21.02 -8.96 -11.54
N PRO A 27 -22.19 -8.38 -11.21
CA PRO A 27 -22.28 -7.31 -10.22
C PRO A 27 -21.71 -7.67 -8.85
N GLU A 28 -21.85 -8.93 -8.43
CA GLU A 28 -21.31 -9.44 -7.16
C GLU A 28 -19.78 -9.45 -7.18
N LEU A 29 -19.20 -9.96 -8.28
CA LEU A 29 -17.76 -10.00 -8.47
C LEU A 29 -17.17 -8.59 -8.56
N ALA A 30 -17.87 -7.66 -9.22
CA ALA A 30 -17.48 -6.26 -9.29
C ALA A 30 -17.46 -5.60 -7.91
N GLY A 31 -18.43 -5.89 -7.03
CA GLY A 31 -18.46 -5.38 -5.67
C GLY A 31 -17.23 -5.78 -4.85
N GLU A 32 -16.86 -7.05 -4.88
CA GLU A 32 -15.66 -7.52 -4.18
C GLU A 32 -14.35 -6.98 -4.79
N PHE A 33 -14.29 -6.82 -6.11
CA PHE A 33 -13.13 -6.21 -6.74
C PHE A 33 -12.95 -4.74 -6.33
N ILE A 34 -14.06 -4.00 -6.24
CA ILE A 34 -14.05 -2.62 -5.74
C ILE A 34 -13.60 -2.59 -4.27
N ALA A 35 -14.09 -3.51 -3.44
CA ALA A 35 -13.67 -3.60 -2.04
C ALA A 35 -12.17 -3.86 -1.90
N GLY A 36 -11.63 -4.83 -2.64
CA GLY A 36 -10.19 -5.11 -2.65
C GLY A 36 -9.36 -3.91 -3.12
N ALA A 37 -9.82 -3.19 -4.15
CA ALA A 37 -9.16 -1.98 -4.62
C ALA A 37 -9.20 -0.85 -3.58
N ILE A 38 -10.33 -0.63 -2.90
CA ILE A 38 -10.46 0.37 -1.82
C ILE A 38 -9.50 0.05 -0.68
N LEU A 39 -9.45 -1.20 -0.23
CA LEU A 39 -8.53 -1.64 0.83
C LEU A 39 -7.07 -1.38 0.46
N LEU A 40 -6.70 -1.67 -0.79
CA LEU A 40 -5.36 -1.41 -1.31
C LEU A 40 -5.06 0.11 -1.39
N GLY A 41 -5.97 0.89 -1.94
CA GLY A 41 -5.80 2.33 -2.14
C GLY A 41 -5.83 3.16 -0.85
N ALA A 42 -6.52 2.68 0.18
CA ALA A 42 -6.60 3.33 1.49
C ALA A 42 -5.35 3.08 2.37
N ALA A 43 -4.54 2.08 2.06
CA ALA A 43 -3.35 1.72 2.83
C ALA A 43 -2.09 2.38 2.23
N PRO A 44 -1.48 3.39 2.88
CA PRO A 44 -0.24 4.01 2.40
C PRO A 44 0.98 3.13 2.67
N CYS A 45 1.88 2.99 1.70
CA CYS A 45 3.10 2.19 1.85
C CYS A 45 4.06 2.73 2.91
N THR A 46 4.72 1.82 3.64
CA THR A 46 5.59 2.13 4.78
C THR A 46 7.06 1.82 4.52
N ALA A 47 7.37 0.62 4.01
CA ALA A 47 8.74 0.15 3.85
C ALA A 47 9.32 0.39 2.44
N MET A 48 8.58 0.00 1.40
CA MET A 48 9.10 -0.02 0.03
C MET A 48 9.41 1.38 -0.52
N VAL A 49 8.74 2.39 0.02
CA VAL A 49 8.96 3.81 -0.31
C VAL A 49 10.37 4.31 0.00
N PHE A 50 11.08 3.69 0.96
CA PHE A 50 12.50 4.02 1.19
C PHE A 50 13.38 3.58 0.02
N VAL A 51 13.07 2.44 -0.61
CA VAL A 51 13.78 1.98 -1.81
C VAL A 51 13.48 2.92 -2.97
N TRP A 52 12.21 3.30 -3.16
CA TRP A 52 11.82 4.26 -4.20
C TRP A 52 12.49 5.62 -4.03
N SER A 53 12.50 6.14 -2.79
CA SER A 53 13.21 7.37 -2.45
C SER A 53 14.71 7.26 -2.72
N TYR A 54 15.33 6.15 -2.35
CA TYR A 54 16.76 5.92 -2.59
C TYR A 54 17.09 5.92 -4.10
N LEU A 55 16.26 5.28 -4.92
CA LEU A 55 16.47 5.20 -6.37
C LEU A 55 16.30 6.54 -7.11
N VAL A 56 15.72 7.56 -6.47
CA VAL A 56 15.54 8.91 -7.04
C VAL A 56 16.40 9.99 -6.37
N ASP A 57 17.44 9.60 -5.63
CA ASP A 57 18.27 10.51 -4.83
C ASP A 57 17.42 11.40 -3.88
N GLY A 58 16.37 10.83 -3.32
CA GLY A 58 15.44 11.51 -2.42
C GLY A 58 16.03 11.78 -1.04
N ASP A 59 15.53 12.82 -0.37
CA ASP A 59 15.91 13.16 1.00
C ASP A 59 15.41 12.08 1.99
N PRO A 60 16.31 11.34 2.67
CA PRO A 60 15.92 10.29 3.61
C PRO A 60 15.14 10.81 4.82
N ASN A 61 15.42 12.04 5.27
CA ASN A 61 14.73 12.65 6.42
C ASN A 61 13.29 12.99 6.04
N TYR A 62 13.09 13.57 4.86
CA TYR A 62 11.75 13.83 4.34
C TYR A 62 10.94 12.53 4.24
N THR A 63 11.52 11.49 3.62
CA THR A 63 10.85 10.19 3.47
C THR A 63 10.50 9.59 4.82
N LEU A 64 11.41 9.63 5.79
CA LEU A 64 11.15 9.15 7.15
C LEU A 64 10.00 9.88 7.83
N VAL A 65 9.99 11.22 7.79
CA VAL A 65 8.92 12.03 8.38
C VAL A 65 7.59 11.71 7.70
N GLN A 66 7.57 11.62 6.38
CA GLN A 66 6.34 11.40 5.63
C GLN A 66 5.75 10.01 5.88
N VAL A 67 6.59 8.97 5.95
CA VAL A 67 6.16 7.62 6.35
C VAL A 67 5.62 7.63 7.77
N SER A 68 6.37 8.20 8.72
CA SER A 68 5.96 8.24 10.13
C SER A 68 4.61 8.95 10.31
N VAL A 69 4.37 10.05 9.59
CA VAL A 69 3.10 10.77 9.62
C VAL A 69 1.97 9.92 9.03
N ASN A 70 2.19 9.24 7.89
CA ASN A 70 1.21 8.33 7.32
C ASN A 70 0.86 7.17 8.27
N ASP A 71 1.86 6.62 8.97
CA ASP A 71 1.71 5.53 9.94
C ASP A 71 0.99 5.94 11.22
N LEU A 72 0.96 7.25 11.54
CA LEU A 72 0.11 7.76 12.62
C LEU A 72 -1.31 8.01 12.12
N ILE A 73 -1.46 8.58 10.92
CA ILE A 73 -2.79 8.88 10.35
C ILE A 73 -3.57 7.58 10.08
N ILE A 74 -2.90 6.49 9.69
CA ILE A 74 -3.56 5.19 9.43
C ILE A 74 -4.36 4.68 10.63
N LEU A 75 -3.89 4.93 11.86
CA LEU A 75 -4.56 4.49 13.09
C LEU A 75 -5.95 5.10 13.27
N VAL A 76 -6.16 6.31 12.73
CA VAL A 76 -7.40 7.07 12.91
C VAL A 76 -8.21 7.20 11.63
N ALA A 77 -7.56 7.26 10.46
CA ALA A 77 -8.20 7.58 9.19
C ALA A 77 -8.57 6.35 8.36
N PHE A 78 -7.87 5.21 8.53
CA PHE A 78 -8.09 4.03 7.70
C PHE A 78 -9.51 3.48 7.85
N ILE A 79 -9.98 3.25 9.09
CA ILE A 79 -11.32 2.71 9.35
C ILE A 79 -12.42 3.65 8.82
N PRO A 80 -12.42 4.96 9.15
CA PRO A 80 -13.46 5.85 8.64
C PRO A 80 -13.48 5.96 7.11
N ILE A 81 -12.31 6.03 6.46
CA ILE A 81 -12.23 6.17 5.00
C ILE A 81 -12.68 4.87 4.31
N VAL A 82 -12.19 3.72 4.76
CA VAL A 82 -12.61 2.42 4.20
C VAL A 82 -14.08 2.18 4.47
N GLY A 83 -14.56 2.46 5.69
CA GLY A 83 -15.98 2.34 6.04
C GLY A 83 -16.87 3.22 5.17
N LEU A 84 -16.50 4.48 4.97
CA LEU A 84 -17.23 5.40 4.08
C LEU A 84 -17.28 4.86 2.64
N LEU A 85 -16.13 4.48 2.08
CA LEU A 85 -16.04 4.04 0.69
C LEU A 85 -16.75 2.70 0.45
N LEU A 86 -16.64 1.74 1.38
CA LEU A 86 -17.36 0.46 1.30
C LEU A 86 -18.87 0.65 1.53
N GLY A 87 -19.27 1.54 2.43
CA GLY A 87 -20.66 1.87 2.71
C GLY A 87 -21.37 2.46 1.50
N ILE A 88 -20.71 3.35 0.75
CA ILE A 88 -21.24 3.89 -0.52
C ILE A 88 -21.45 2.77 -1.57
N THR A 89 -20.67 1.69 -1.49
CA THR A 89 -20.80 0.52 -2.38
C THR A 89 -21.79 -0.54 -1.89
N ASN A 90 -22.58 -0.27 -0.84
CA ASN A 90 -23.54 -1.20 -0.22
C ASN A 90 -22.90 -2.49 0.34
N ILE A 91 -21.60 -2.46 0.64
CA ILE A 91 -20.89 -3.59 1.24
C ILE A 91 -20.95 -3.43 2.76
N LYS A 92 -21.40 -4.48 3.46
CA LYS A 92 -21.51 -4.47 4.92
C LYS A 92 -20.13 -4.21 5.53
N ILE A 93 -20.03 -3.18 6.38
CA ILE A 93 -18.76 -2.75 6.99
C ILE A 93 -18.51 -3.57 8.26
N PRO A 94 -17.45 -4.40 8.31
CA PRO A 94 -17.11 -5.19 9.49
C PRO A 94 -16.12 -4.41 10.37
N TYR A 95 -16.62 -3.43 11.12
CA TYR A 95 -15.79 -2.55 11.97
C TYR A 95 -14.90 -3.32 12.95
N ASP A 96 -15.41 -4.42 13.53
CA ASP A 96 -14.65 -5.25 14.47
C ASP A 96 -13.40 -5.87 13.82
N ALA A 97 -13.53 -6.35 12.58
CA ALA A 97 -12.44 -6.96 11.85
C ALA A 97 -11.43 -5.91 11.34
N LEU A 98 -11.89 -4.71 10.96
CA LEU A 98 -11.01 -3.59 10.62
C LEU A 98 -10.21 -3.12 11.85
N LEU A 99 -10.85 -2.98 13.01
CA LEU A 99 -10.20 -2.63 14.28
C LEU A 99 -9.18 -3.70 14.69
N ALA A 100 -9.57 -4.97 14.66
CA ALA A 100 -8.67 -6.08 14.96
C ALA A 100 -7.44 -6.07 14.05
N SER A 101 -7.62 -5.79 12.75
CA SER A 101 -6.52 -5.71 11.79
C SER A 101 -5.55 -4.57 12.12
N ILE A 102 -6.04 -3.37 12.44
CA ILE A 102 -5.15 -2.26 12.84
C ILE A 102 -4.39 -2.62 14.13
N VAL A 103 -5.07 -3.20 15.12
CA VAL A 103 -4.43 -3.56 16.38
C VAL A 103 -3.34 -4.59 16.15
N VAL A 104 -3.61 -5.64 15.40
CA VAL A 104 -2.67 -6.75 15.16
C VAL A 104 -1.52 -6.35 14.24
N PHE A 105 -1.79 -5.64 13.15
CA PHE A 105 -0.78 -5.35 12.12
C PHE A 105 -0.02 -4.03 12.35
N VAL A 106 -0.57 -3.10 13.13
CA VAL A 106 0.06 -1.78 13.34
C VAL A 106 0.37 -1.55 14.81
N VAL A 107 -0.63 -1.61 15.70
CA VAL A 107 -0.46 -1.21 17.11
C VAL A 107 0.48 -2.14 17.86
N ILE A 108 0.26 -3.45 17.79
CA ILE A 108 1.10 -4.44 18.49
C ILE A 108 2.56 -4.37 18.00
N PRO A 109 2.87 -4.41 16.69
CA PRO A 109 4.25 -4.29 16.21
C PRO A 109 4.91 -2.96 16.58
N LEU A 110 4.18 -1.84 16.50
CA LEU A 110 4.72 -0.52 16.86
C LEU A 110 5.06 -0.46 18.36
N PHE A 111 4.18 -0.97 19.22
CA PHE A 111 4.40 -1.01 20.66
C PHE A 111 5.56 -1.94 21.03
N ALA A 112 5.64 -3.12 20.41
CA ALA A 112 6.76 -4.04 20.59
C ALA A 112 8.09 -3.41 20.12
N GLY A 113 8.08 -2.69 19.00
CA GLY A 113 9.24 -1.95 18.49
C GLY A 113 9.69 -0.85 19.46
N TYR A 114 8.75 -0.06 19.99
CA TYR A 114 9.03 0.99 20.98
C TYR A 114 9.61 0.43 22.28
N ILE A 115 9.02 -0.63 22.83
CA ILE A 115 9.55 -1.31 24.03
C ILE A 115 10.95 -1.84 23.76
N THR A 116 11.16 -2.49 22.61
CA THR A 116 12.47 -3.03 22.22
C THR A 116 13.51 -1.93 22.12
N HIS A 117 13.18 -0.81 21.45
CA HIS A 117 14.03 0.37 21.37
C HIS A 117 14.39 0.88 22.77
N LYS A 118 13.37 1.24 23.58
CA LYS A 118 13.57 1.82 24.92
C LYS A 118 14.38 0.91 25.85
N MET A 119 14.16 -0.41 25.80
CA MET A 119 14.88 -1.37 26.63
C MET A 119 16.34 -1.53 26.18
N LEU A 120 16.60 -1.61 24.87
CA LEU A 120 17.94 -1.84 24.33
C LEU A 120 18.81 -0.59 24.40
N THR A 121 18.26 0.60 24.10
CA THR A 121 19.01 1.86 24.21
C THR A 121 19.34 2.18 25.66
N LYS A 122 18.42 1.93 26.61
CA LYS A 122 18.70 2.06 28.05
C LYS A 122 19.79 1.10 28.55
N ARG A 123 19.85 -0.13 28.02
CA ARG A 123 20.81 -1.16 28.48
C ARG A 123 22.18 -1.09 27.81
N LYS A 124 22.24 -0.71 26.53
CA LYS A 124 23.45 -0.84 25.71
C LYS A 124 23.86 0.46 24.99
N GLY A 125 23.09 1.52 25.15
CA GLY A 125 23.31 2.81 24.49
C GLY A 125 22.79 2.87 23.06
N GLU A 126 22.58 4.10 22.59
CA GLU A 126 22.05 4.41 21.25
C GLU A 126 22.98 3.92 20.14
N GLU A 127 24.29 4.09 20.32
CA GLU A 127 25.29 3.70 19.32
C GLU A 127 25.32 2.19 19.07
N TRP A 128 25.16 1.37 20.13
CA TRP A 128 25.08 -0.08 19.99
C TRP A 128 23.80 -0.50 19.27
N TYR A 129 22.67 0.14 19.58
CA TYR A 129 21.40 -0.13 18.93
C TYR A 129 21.50 0.11 17.41
N THR A 130 22.02 1.28 17.02
CA THR A 130 22.11 1.68 15.63
C THR A 130 23.19 0.94 14.84
N LYS A 131 24.38 0.72 15.42
CA LYS A 131 25.51 0.11 14.68
C LYS A 131 25.58 -1.41 14.76
N LYS A 132 24.96 -2.06 15.77
CA LYS A 132 25.03 -3.52 15.95
C LYS A 132 23.68 -4.22 15.87
N PHE A 133 22.66 -3.71 16.57
CA PHE A 133 21.36 -4.38 16.61
C PHE A 133 20.60 -4.22 15.29
N LEU A 134 20.37 -2.98 14.82
CA LEU A 134 19.62 -2.73 13.57
C LEU A 134 20.20 -3.46 12.36
N PRO A 135 21.53 -3.43 12.08
CA PRO A 135 22.09 -4.14 10.93
C PRO A 135 21.94 -5.66 11.02
N ARG A 136 21.99 -6.22 12.24
CA ARG A 136 21.82 -7.67 12.47
C ARG A 136 20.35 -8.10 12.41
N PHE A 137 19.41 -7.20 12.72
CA PHE A 137 17.97 -7.47 12.64
C PHE A 137 17.42 -7.29 11.22
N LYS A 138 18.03 -6.43 10.40
CA LYS A 138 17.61 -6.16 9.01
C LYS A 138 17.33 -7.42 8.16
N PRO A 139 18.19 -8.48 8.17
CA PRO A 139 17.90 -9.71 7.43
C PRO A 139 16.62 -10.41 7.88
N VAL A 140 16.27 -10.36 9.17
CA VAL A 140 15.05 -10.98 9.72
C VAL A 140 13.81 -10.29 9.13
N SER A 141 13.81 -8.96 9.07
CA SER A 141 12.70 -8.21 8.44
C SER A 141 12.56 -8.53 6.95
N ILE A 142 13.68 -8.64 6.22
CA ILE A 142 13.67 -9.03 4.80
C ILE A 142 13.15 -10.45 4.63
N MET A 143 13.61 -11.40 5.44
CA MET A 143 13.12 -12.79 5.40
C MET A 143 11.63 -12.89 5.72
N ALA A 144 11.13 -12.17 6.71
CA ALA A 144 9.71 -12.16 7.06
C ALA A 144 8.86 -11.61 5.90
N LEU A 145 9.29 -10.48 5.32
CA LEU A 145 8.63 -9.89 4.14
C LEU A 145 8.58 -10.86 2.96
N LEU A 146 9.74 -11.44 2.60
CA LEU A 146 9.84 -12.40 1.49
C LEU A 146 9.00 -13.65 1.76
N LEU A 147 8.99 -14.16 2.99
CA LEU A 147 8.18 -15.30 3.37
C LEU A 147 6.68 -14.99 3.20
N THR A 148 6.21 -13.85 3.71
CA THR A 148 4.82 -13.42 3.52
C THR A 148 4.45 -13.31 2.05
N LEU A 149 5.34 -12.73 1.23
CA LEU A 149 5.13 -12.60 -0.21
C LEU A 149 5.04 -13.97 -0.90
N VAL A 150 5.99 -14.88 -0.61
CA VAL A 150 5.99 -16.24 -1.16
C VAL A 150 4.72 -16.99 -0.76
N LEU A 151 4.31 -16.92 0.51
CA LEU A 151 3.09 -17.59 1.00
C LEU A 151 1.83 -17.04 0.32
N LEU A 152 1.73 -15.71 0.21
CA LEU A 152 0.62 -15.03 -0.42
C LEU A 152 0.48 -15.45 -1.90
N PHE A 153 1.57 -15.46 -2.66
CA PHE A 153 1.56 -15.92 -4.05
C PHE A 153 1.34 -17.42 -4.18
N ALA A 154 1.86 -18.24 -3.26
CA ALA A 154 1.61 -19.67 -3.24
C ALA A 154 0.11 -19.98 -3.03
N PHE A 155 -0.55 -19.26 -2.12
CA PHE A 155 -1.98 -19.44 -1.84
C PHE A 155 -2.89 -18.91 -2.96
N GLN A 156 -2.50 -17.83 -3.63
CA GLN A 156 -3.28 -17.27 -4.76
C GLN A 156 -2.89 -17.82 -6.13
N GLY A 157 -1.76 -18.53 -6.25
CA GLY A 157 -1.17 -18.91 -7.53
C GLY A 157 -2.10 -19.71 -8.43
N VAL A 158 -2.90 -20.61 -7.87
CA VAL A 158 -3.89 -21.38 -8.64
C VAL A 158 -4.99 -20.49 -9.23
N ILE A 159 -5.47 -19.50 -8.46
CA ILE A 159 -6.51 -18.58 -8.91
C ILE A 159 -5.96 -17.66 -10.00
N ILE A 160 -4.72 -17.18 -9.80
CA ILE A 160 -3.97 -16.34 -10.75
C ILE A 160 -3.80 -17.07 -12.08
N ILE A 161 -3.30 -18.30 -12.08
CA ILE A 161 -3.02 -19.07 -13.31
C ILE A 161 -4.32 -19.43 -14.05
N LYS A 162 -5.40 -19.73 -13.34
CA LYS A 162 -6.68 -20.12 -13.96
C LYS A 162 -7.44 -18.94 -14.58
N ASN A 163 -7.20 -17.71 -14.12
CA ASN A 163 -7.98 -16.54 -14.54
C ASN A 163 -7.10 -15.38 -15.03
N PRO A 164 -6.28 -15.58 -16.08
CA PRO A 164 -5.36 -14.54 -16.56
C PRO A 164 -6.09 -13.28 -17.04
N LEU A 165 -7.29 -13.43 -17.61
CA LEU A 165 -8.10 -12.30 -18.04
C LEU A 165 -8.52 -11.43 -16.85
N LEU A 166 -8.92 -12.02 -15.72
CA LEU A 166 -9.31 -11.26 -14.52
C LEU A 166 -8.13 -10.47 -13.95
N ILE A 167 -6.91 -11.04 -13.98
CA ILE A 167 -5.70 -10.32 -13.55
C ILE A 167 -5.51 -9.06 -14.39
N VAL A 168 -5.62 -9.18 -15.71
CA VAL A 168 -5.45 -8.03 -16.62
C VAL A 168 -6.53 -6.98 -16.35
N LEU A 169 -7.79 -7.40 -16.20
CA LEU A 169 -8.89 -6.50 -15.90
C LEU A 169 -8.66 -5.76 -14.58
N VAL A 170 -8.16 -6.42 -13.55
CA VAL A 170 -7.80 -5.81 -12.26
C VAL A 170 -6.57 -4.91 -12.36
N ALA A 171 -5.55 -5.33 -13.10
CA ALA A 171 -4.31 -4.58 -13.24
C ALA A 171 -4.53 -3.20 -13.87
N ILE A 172 -5.35 -3.11 -14.92
CA ILE A 172 -5.60 -1.85 -15.66
C ILE A 172 -5.99 -0.67 -14.76
N PRO A 173 -7.08 -0.73 -13.96
CA PRO A 173 -7.46 0.39 -13.10
C PRO A 173 -6.40 0.69 -12.02
N LEU A 174 -5.72 -0.33 -11.48
CA LEU A 174 -4.67 -0.13 -10.48
C LEU A 174 -3.45 0.60 -11.06
N VAL A 175 -3.04 0.25 -12.28
CA VAL A 175 -1.96 0.94 -13.00
C VAL A 175 -2.36 2.39 -13.25
N ILE A 176 -3.54 2.61 -13.82
CA ILE A 176 -4.03 3.96 -14.14
C ILE A 176 -4.07 4.83 -12.88
N GLN A 177 -4.58 4.29 -11.77
CA GLN A 177 -4.64 5.02 -10.51
C GLN A 177 -3.26 5.34 -9.96
N THR A 178 -2.33 4.39 -9.99
CA THR A 178 -0.94 4.58 -9.53
C THR A 178 -0.26 5.72 -10.31
N TYR A 179 -0.36 5.70 -11.64
CA TYR A 179 0.15 6.79 -12.48
C TYR A 179 -0.56 8.11 -12.22
N PHE A 180 -1.89 8.09 -12.10
CA PHE A 180 -2.68 9.29 -11.82
C PHE A 180 -2.20 9.97 -10.53
N ILE A 181 -2.04 9.21 -9.44
CA ILE A 181 -1.59 9.76 -8.15
C ILE A 181 -0.16 10.26 -8.24
N PHE A 182 0.73 9.53 -8.92
CA PHE A 182 2.07 10.00 -9.16
C PHE A 182 2.07 11.36 -9.86
N PHE A 183 1.32 11.52 -10.96
CA PHE A 183 1.28 12.77 -11.71
C PHE A 183 0.65 13.91 -10.92
N VAL A 184 -0.45 13.65 -10.19
CA VAL A 184 -1.07 14.67 -9.32
C VAL A 184 -0.06 15.16 -8.27
N ALA A 185 0.65 14.25 -7.61
CA ALA A 185 1.63 14.61 -6.60
C ALA A 185 2.89 15.27 -7.21
N TRP A 186 3.36 14.77 -8.36
CA TRP A 186 4.53 15.31 -9.07
C TRP A 186 4.29 16.73 -9.59
N PHE A 187 3.20 16.95 -10.33
CA PHE A 187 2.88 18.28 -10.85
C PHE A 187 2.44 19.23 -9.73
N GLY A 188 1.75 18.73 -8.71
CA GLY A 188 1.46 19.50 -7.50
C GLY A 188 2.73 19.97 -6.80
N GLY A 189 3.68 19.07 -6.56
CA GLY A 189 4.98 19.38 -5.95
C GLY A 189 5.82 20.34 -6.79
N ARG A 190 5.82 20.19 -8.12
CA ARG A 190 6.47 21.14 -9.04
C ARG A 190 5.83 22.52 -8.99
N LYS A 191 4.50 22.62 -8.95
CA LYS A 191 3.79 23.90 -8.83
C LYS A 191 4.11 24.60 -7.50
N LEU A 192 4.31 23.82 -6.44
CA LEU A 192 4.79 24.29 -5.14
C LEU A 192 6.30 24.58 -5.10
N LYS A 193 7.02 24.40 -6.22
CA LYS A 193 8.47 24.61 -6.34
C LYS A 193 9.28 23.77 -5.34
N LEU A 194 8.81 22.57 -5.01
CA LEU A 194 9.56 21.65 -4.16
C LEU A 194 10.85 21.21 -4.88
N PRO A 195 11.97 21.05 -4.18
CA PRO A 195 13.17 20.48 -4.77
C PRO A 195 12.93 19.03 -5.18
N HIS A 196 13.64 18.55 -6.22
CA HIS A 196 13.48 17.19 -6.72
C HIS A 196 13.60 16.12 -5.62
N ALA A 197 14.56 16.29 -4.71
CA ALA A 197 14.81 15.39 -3.58
C ALA A 197 13.62 15.26 -2.61
N ILE A 198 12.65 16.17 -2.65
CA ILE A 198 11.39 16.10 -1.87
C ILE A 198 10.24 15.70 -2.78
N CYS A 199 10.12 16.33 -3.96
CA CYS A 199 9.01 16.13 -4.88
C CYS A 199 8.95 14.68 -5.41
N ALA A 200 10.09 14.09 -5.76
CA ALA A 200 10.14 12.73 -6.30
C ALA A 200 9.72 11.69 -5.26
N PRO A 201 10.29 11.67 -4.03
CA PRO A 201 9.79 10.80 -2.97
C PRO A 201 8.33 11.08 -2.61
N ALA A 202 7.88 12.34 -2.56
CA ALA A 202 6.49 12.67 -2.26
C ALA A 202 5.52 12.01 -3.26
N ALA A 203 5.85 12.05 -4.55
CA ALA A 203 5.03 11.44 -5.59
C ALA A 203 5.02 9.91 -5.52
N LEU A 204 6.18 9.30 -5.24
CA LEU A 204 6.31 7.83 -5.11
C LEU A 204 5.64 7.30 -3.84
N ILE A 205 5.76 8.02 -2.72
CA ILE A 205 5.04 7.74 -1.46
C ILE A 205 3.52 7.86 -1.66
N GLY A 206 3.08 8.79 -2.52
CA GLY A 206 1.67 8.90 -2.88
C GLY A 206 1.16 7.73 -3.69
N ALA A 207 1.93 7.30 -4.67
CA ALA A 207 1.54 6.24 -5.60
C ALA A 207 1.56 4.84 -4.96
N SER A 208 2.50 4.57 -4.04
CA SER A 208 2.74 3.24 -3.49
C SER A 208 1.71 2.80 -2.43
N ASN A 209 1.38 1.51 -2.37
CA ASN A 209 0.39 0.91 -1.48
C ASN A 209 1.03 0.02 -0.40
N PHE A 210 0.32 -0.17 0.71
CA PHE A 210 0.69 -1.11 1.76
C PHE A 210 -0.08 -2.41 1.61
N PHE A 211 0.50 -3.32 0.83
CA PHE A 211 -0.20 -4.53 0.43
C PHE A 211 -0.37 -5.53 1.57
N GLU A 212 0.55 -5.61 2.52
CA GLU A 212 0.48 -6.57 3.62
C GLU A 212 -0.75 -6.31 4.48
N LEU A 213 -1.01 -5.04 4.82
CA LEU A 213 -2.22 -4.65 5.53
C LEU A 213 -3.46 -4.87 4.66
N ALA A 214 -3.44 -4.47 3.39
CA ALA A 214 -4.59 -4.60 2.50
C ALA A 214 -5.00 -6.07 2.31
N VAL A 215 -4.03 -6.96 2.08
CA VAL A 215 -4.24 -8.40 1.93
C VAL A 215 -4.73 -9.01 3.24
N ALA A 216 -4.11 -8.66 4.37
CA ALA A 216 -4.53 -9.18 5.66
C ALA A 216 -5.98 -8.82 6.00
N VAL A 217 -6.35 -7.55 5.78
CA VAL A 217 -7.72 -7.07 5.96
C VAL A 217 -8.64 -7.79 4.97
N ALA A 218 -8.31 -7.86 3.68
CA ALA A 218 -9.14 -8.54 2.69
C ALA A 218 -9.40 -10.01 3.04
N ILE A 219 -8.38 -10.74 3.50
CA ILE A 219 -8.52 -12.13 3.98
C ILE A 219 -9.40 -12.20 5.22
N ALA A 220 -9.23 -11.28 6.18
CA ALA A 220 -10.04 -11.25 7.40
C ALA A 220 -11.52 -10.94 7.12
N LEU A 221 -11.82 -10.13 6.10
CA LEU A 221 -13.18 -9.69 5.78
C LEU A 221 -13.91 -10.63 4.81
N PHE A 222 -13.23 -11.05 3.74
CA PHE A 222 -13.83 -11.77 2.63
C PHE A 222 -13.34 -13.21 2.52
N GLY A 223 -12.29 -13.58 3.26
CA GLY A 223 -11.68 -14.90 3.23
C GLY A 223 -10.54 -15.01 2.22
N LEU A 224 -9.71 -16.04 2.39
CA LEU A 224 -8.48 -16.23 1.61
C LEU A 224 -8.75 -16.38 0.10
N LYS A 225 -9.82 -17.08 -0.30
CA LYS A 225 -10.12 -17.35 -1.71
C LYS A 225 -11.01 -16.28 -2.37
N SER A 226 -11.23 -15.15 -1.70
CA SER A 226 -12.11 -14.10 -2.19
C SER A 226 -11.53 -13.34 -3.37
N PRO A 227 -12.38 -12.90 -4.32
CA PRO A 227 -12.04 -11.87 -5.29
C PRO A 227 -11.40 -10.62 -4.69
N ALA A 228 -11.85 -10.15 -3.52
CA ALA A 228 -11.25 -9.00 -2.85
C ALA A 228 -9.78 -9.25 -2.47
N ALA A 229 -9.46 -10.42 -1.88
CA ALA A 229 -8.09 -10.80 -1.58
C ALA A 229 -7.24 -10.92 -2.86
N MET A 230 -7.80 -11.50 -3.92
CA MET A 230 -7.12 -11.59 -5.22
C MET A 230 -6.69 -10.22 -5.74
N VAL A 231 -7.57 -9.20 -5.67
CA VAL A 231 -7.25 -7.84 -6.13
C VAL A 231 -6.04 -7.26 -5.38
N THR A 232 -5.98 -7.45 -4.07
CA THR A 232 -4.85 -6.96 -3.27
C THR A 232 -3.53 -7.63 -3.66
N VAL A 233 -3.55 -8.93 -4.01
CA VAL A 233 -2.38 -9.68 -4.48
C VAL A 233 -1.95 -9.26 -5.89
N VAL A 234 -2.90 -9.07 -6.80
CA VAL A 234 -2.61 -8.54 -8.15
C VAL A 234 -1.99 -7.15 -8.05
N GLY A 235 -2.45 -6.34 -7.09
CA GLY A 235 -1.83 -5.05 -6.77
C GLY A 235 -0.32 -5.17 -6.53
N VAL A 236 0.13 -6.13 -5.71
CA VAL A 236 1.55 -6.37 -5.43
C VAL A 236 2.33 -6.70 -6.71
N LEU A 237 1.76 -7.60 -7.53
CA LEU A 237 2.40 -8.07 -8.76
C LEU A 237 2.64 -6.93 -9.75
N VAL A 238 1.70 -6.00 -9.82
CA VAL A 238 1.72 -4.88 -10.77
C VAL A 238 2.47 -3.66 -10.22
N GLU A 239 2.46 -3.45 -8.91
CA GLU A 239 3.04 -2.28 -8.27
C GLU A 239 4.55 -2.17 -8.50
N VAL A 240 5.32 -3.25 -8.29
CA VAL A 240 6.79 -3.17 -8.41
C VAL A 240 7.25 -2.72 -9.81
N PRO A 241 6.79 -3.32 -10.93
CA PRO A 241 7.14 -2.83 -12.27
C PRO A 241 6.73 -1.38 -12.53
N VAL A 242 5.52 -0.99 -12.08
CA VAL A 242 4.99 0.37 -12.27
C VAL A 242 5.80 1.38 -11.46
N MET A 243 6.17 1.06 -10.22
CA MET A 243 6.98 1.94 -9.39
C MET A 243 8.38 2.12 -9.98
N LEU A 244 9.00 1.07 -10.52
CA LEU A 244 10.28 1.17 -11.22
C LEU A 244 10.19 2.03 -12.48
N SER A 245 9.09 1.96 -13.24
CA SER A 245 8.90 2.85 -14.40
C SER A 245 8.67 4.31 -13.98
N LEU A 246 7.96 4.55 -12.87
CA LEU A 246 7.79 5.88 -12.28
C LEU A 246 9.10 6.47 -11.74
N VAL A 247 9.94 5.65 -11.10
CA VAL A 247 11.31 6.03 -10.69
C VAL A 247 12.13 6.47 -11.91
N LYS A 248 12.09 5.68 -13.00
CA LYS A 248 12.76 6.04 -14.26
C LYS A 248 12.27 7.37 -14.82
N LEU A 249 10.96 7.63 -14.78
CA LEU A 249 10.37 8.90 -15.20
C LEU A 249 10.81 10.06 -14.32
N ALA A 250 10.77 9.89 -13.00
CA ALA A 250 11.21 10.90 -12.03
C ALA A 250 12.67 11.31 -12.28
N ASN A 251 13.56 10.33 -12.42
CA ASN A 251 14.99 10.56 -12.69
C ASN A 251 15.23 11.24 -14.03
N ARG A 252 14.47 10.89 -15.07
CA ARG A 252 14.55 11.55 -16.38
C ARG A 252 14.10 13.02 -16.32
N TRP A 253 13.18 13.33 -15.41
CA TRP A 253 12.63 14.66 -15.21
C TRP A 253 13.23 15.39 -14.01
N LYS A 254 14.46 15.04 -13.61
CA LYS A 254 15.22 15.76 -12.58
C LYS A 254 15.42 17.21 -13.00
N TYR A 255 15.21 18.13 -12.07
CA TYR A 255 15.38 19.58 -12.21
C TYR A 255 16.03 20.16 -10.95
#